data_AF-A0A964P7N0-F1
#
_entry.id   AF-A0A964P7N0-F1
#
_cell.length_a   1.000
_cell.length_b   1.000
_cell.length_c   1.000
_cell.angle_alpha   90.00
_cell.angle_beta   90.00
_cell.angle_gamma   90.00
#
_symmetry.space_group_name_H-M   'P 1'
#
loop_
_entity.id
_entity.type
_entity.pdbx_description
1 polymer ?
#
loop_
_entity_poly.entity_id
_entity_poly.type
_entity_poly.pdbx_seq_one_letter_code
_entity_poly.pdbx_strand_id
1 'polypeptide(L)'
;MPPLDLREDCRKEIDRHKWIVSYHAGRDVGNDAVNEWIREHWLGYLRARCVEHVLGRRRWSELRECDYGLLQREFQDRALLLDRIVDRWKVGQENLHIINWALDWHIPIDDVIDILTAIDINGRRMAFQFYS
;
A
#
# COMPACT_ATOMS: atom_id res chain seq x y z
N MET A 1 -6.68 18.05 6.83
CA MET A 1 -7.51 16.83 6.97
C MET A 1 -7.00 16.06 8.18
N PRO A 2 -7.86 15.67 9.14
CA PRO A 2 -7.42 14.88 10.29
C PRO A 2 -6.93 13.49 9.86
N PRO A 3 -5.98 12.86 10.59
CA PRO A 3 -5.58 11.49 10.34
C PRO A 3 -6.75 10.53 10.61
N LEU A 4 -6.82 9.45 9.82
CA LEU A 4 -7.72 8.32 10.07
C LEU A 4 -6.98 7.20 10.82
N ASP A 5 -7.72 6.44 11.61
CA ASP A 5 -7.23 5.24 12.30
C ASP A 5 -7.22 4.05 11.34
N LEU A 6 -6.03 3.57 10.99
CA LEU A 6 -5.80 2.42 10.12
C LEU A 6 -6.27 1.11 10.75
N ARG A 7 -6.21 0.99 12.08
CA ARG A 7 -6.66 -0.20 12.82
C ARG A 7 -8.18 -0.29 12.79
N GLU A 8 -8.85 0.85 12.95
CA GLU A 8 -10.31 0.93 12.82
C GLU A 8 -10.76 0.65 11.37
N ASP A 9 -10.06 1.21 10.37
CA ASP A 9 -10.32 0.94 8.95
C ASP A 9 -10.11 -0.55 8.63
N CYS A 10 -9.04 -1.15 9.14
CA CYS A 10 -8.72 -2.57 8.96
C CYS A 10 -9.81 -3.46 9.57
N ARG A 11 -10.30 -3.12 10.77
CA ARG A 11 -11.38 -3.85 11.43
C ARG A 11 -12.66 -3.84 10.58
N LYS A 12 -13.02 -2.70 10.00
CA LYS A 12 -14.19 -2.58 9.12
C LYS A 12 -14.09 -3.46 7.87
N GLU A 13 -12.90 -3.54 7.26
CA GLU A 13 -12.66 -4.42 6.10
C GLU A 13 -12.72 -5.91 6.48
N ILE A 14 -12.17 -6.29 7.64
CA ILE A 14 -12.26 -7.66 8.17
C ILE A 14 -13.73 -8.03 8.46
N ASP A 15 -14.48 -7.15 9.14
CA ASP A 15 -15.89 -7.39 9.46
C ASP A 15 -16.73 -7.56 8.19
N ARG A 16 -16.45 -6.73 7.16
CA ARG A 16 -17.09 -6.85 5.84
C ARG A 16 -16.76 -8.18 5.18
N HIS A 17 -15.49 -8.59 5.18
CA HIS A 17 -15.09 -9.87 4.60
C HIS A 17 -15.76 -11.05 5.34
N LYS A 18 -15.73 -11.04 6.68
CA LYS A 18 -16.41 -12.05 7.51
C LYS A 18 -17.89 -12.14 7.16
N TRP A 19 -18.58 -11.01 7.02
CA TRP A 19 -19.99 -11.00 6.63
C TRP A 19 -20.22 -11.66 5.26
N ILE A 20 -19.39 -11.33 4.26
CA ILE A 20 -19.48 -11.91 2.90
C ILE A 20 -19.29 -13.43 2.95
N VAL A 21 -18.24 -13.91 3.64
CA VAL A 21 -17.93 -15.34 3.71
C VAL A 21 -19.02 -16.10 4.49
N SER A 22 -19.48 -15.57 5.63
CA SER A 22 -20.59 -16.16 6.40
C SER A 22 -21.88 -16.23 5.59
N TYR A 23 -22.18 -15.18 4.81
CA TYR A 23 -23.34 -15.16 3.92
C TYR A 23 -23.28 -16.27 2.86
N HIS A 24 -22.13 -16.42 2.19
CA HIS A 24 -21.95 -17.48 1.19
C HIS A 24 -21.93 -18.90 1.80
N ALA A 25 -21.41 -19.05 3.01
CA ALA A 25 -21.38 -20.33 3.72
C ALA A 25 -22.73 -20.75 4.33
N GLY A 26 -23.71 -19.83 4.41
CA GLY A 26 -24.99 -20.06 5.08
C GLY A 26 -24.88 -20.29 6.59
N ARG A 27 -23.73 -19.99 7.20
CA ARG A 27 -23.44 -20.12 8.63
C ARG A 27 -22.36 -19.13 9.06
N ASP A 28 -22.28 -18.81 10.34
CA ASP A 28 -21.15 -18.02 10.85
C ASP A 28 -19.86 -18.83 10.77
N VAL A 29 -18.90 -18.35 9.98
CA VAL A 29 -17.56 -18.95 9.86
C VAL A 29 -16.59 -18.48 10.93
N GLY A 30 -16.98 -17.52 11.77
CA GLY A 30 -16.22 -17.13 12.94
C GLY A 30 -14.83 -16.56 12.59
N ASN A 31 -13.81 -17.04 13.30
CA ASN A 31 -12.43 -16.56 13.15
C ASN A 31 -11.72 -17.10 11.91
N ASP A 32 -12.24 -18.12 11.24
CA ASP A 32 -11.60 -18.69 10.05
C ASP A 32 -11.55 -17.65 8.91
N ALA A 33 -12.61 -16.85 8.73
CA ALA A 33 -12.62 -15.74 7.78
C ALA A 33 -11.61 -14.64 8.12
N VAL A 34 -11.34 -14.40 9.41
CA VAL A 34 -10.35 -13.41 9.82
C VAL A 34 -8.94 -13.90 9.47
N ASN A 35 -8.65 -15.16 9.75
CA ASN A 35 -7.36 -15.78 9.40
C ASN A 35 -7.14 -15.83 7.89
N GLU A 36 -8.18 -16.15 7.13
CA GLU A 36 -8.17 -16.11 5.66
C GLU A 36 -7.86 -14.69 5.16
N TRP A 37 -8.56 -13.68 5.66
CA TRP A 37 -8.33 -12.29 5.27
C TRP A 37 -6.90 -11.82 5.58
N ILE A 38 -6.38 -12.16 6.76
CA ILE A 38 -5.01 -11.82 7.14
C ILE A 38 -4.02 -12.49 6.17
N ARG A 39 -4.24 -13.76 5.83
CA ARG A 39 -3.35 -14.52 4.95
C ARG A 39 -3.38 -14.00 3.51
N GLU A 40 -4.55 -13.60 3.01
CA GLU A 40 -4.75 -13.33 1.58
C GLU A 40 -4.79 -11.83 1.22
N HIS A 41 -5.16 -10.97 2.17
CA HIS A 41 -5.47 -9.56 1.86
C HIS A 41 -4.64 -8.54 2.66
N TRP A 42 -4.10 -8.90 3.82
CA TRP A 42 -3.39 -7.98 4.71
C TRP A 42 -2.30 -7.17 4.00
N LEU A 43 -1.41 -7.84 3.27
CA LEU A 43 -0.27 -7.18 2.62
C LEU A 43 -0.72 -6.19 1.53
N GLY A 44 -1.75 -6.56 0.75
CA GLY A 44 -2.32 -5.69 -0.27
C GLY A 44 -3.03 -4.48 0.34
N TYR A 45 -3.82 -4.72 1.39
CA TYR A 45 -4.50 -3.67 2.15
C TYR A 45 -3.50 -2.66 2.73
N LEU A 46 -2.48 -3.13 3.46
CA LEU A 46 -1.48 -2.26 4.06
C LEU A 46 -0.77 -1.46 2.96
N ARG A 47 -0.32 -2.12 1.89
CA ARG A 47 0.34 -1.46 0.75
C ARG A 47 -0.49 -0.30 0.20
N ALA A 48 -1.79 -0.51 -0.05
CA ALA A 48 -2.67 0.53 -0.59
C ALA A 48 -2.76 1.76 0.34
N ARG A 49 -2.88 1.55 1.65
CA ARG A 49 -2.96 2.63 2.65
C ARG A 49 -1.66 3.40 2.76
N CYS A 50 -0.55 2.70 2.60
CA CYS A 50 0.76 3.31 2.57
C CYS A 50 0.95 4.19 1.32
N VAL A 51 0.51 3.74 0.12
CA VAL A 51 0.47 4.55 -1.11
C VAL A 51 -0.25 5.87 -0.85
N GLU A 52 -1.44 5.80 -0.27
CA GLU A 52 -2.26 6.99 -0.02
C GLU A 52 -1.54 7.97 0.90
N HIS A 53 -0.83 7.46 1.90
CA HIS A 53 -0.08 8.27 2.86
C HIS A 53 1.11 8.97 2.22
N VAL A 54 1.99 8.22 1.56
CA VAL A 54 3.23 8.75 1.00
C VAL A 54 2.98 9.66 -0.21
N LEU A 55 1.83 9.52 -0.88
CA LEU A 55 1.36 10.45 -1.91
C LEU A 55 0.57 11.64 -1.35
N GLY A 56 0.34 11.71 -0.03
CA GLY A 56 -0.37 12.82 0.59
C GLY A 56 -1.87 12.86 0.27
N ARG A 57 -2.47 11.72 -0.13
CA ARG A 57 -3.90 11.59 -0.46
C ARG A 57 -4.76 11.36 0.78
N ARG A 58 -4.27 10.54 1.72
CA ARG A 58 -4.94 10.26 3.00
C ARG A 58 -3.91 10.13 4.10
N ARG A 59 -4.15 10.74 5.25
CA ARG A 59 -3.30 10.60 6.42
C ARG A 59 -3.82 9.46 7.31
N TRP A 60 -2.91 8.62 7.80
CA TRP A 60 -3.16 7.46 8.64
C TRP A 60 -2.36 7.61 9.94
N SER A 61 -2.97 7.45 11.11
CA SER A 61 -2.34 7.73 12.41
C SER A 61 -1.20 6.79 12.78
N GLU A 62 -1.26 5.55 12.29
CA GLU A 62 -0.28 4.50 12.57
C GLU A 62 0.96 4.63 11.69
N LEU A 63 0.89 5.45 10.63
CA LEU A 63 2.00 5.74 9.74
C LEU A 63 2.71 7.02 10.19
N ARG A 64 4.03 7.09 9.96
CA ARG A 64 4.84 8.23 10.43
C ARG A 64 4.42 9.51 9.73
N GLU A 65 4.20 10.56 10.52
CA GLU A 65 3.77 11.85 9.98
C GLU A 65 4.77 12.46 8.98
N CYS A 66 6.07 12.22 9.15
CA CYS A 66 7.10 12.72 8.24
C CYS A 66 6.98 12.13 6.82
N ASP A 67 6.41 10.94 6.68
CA ASP A 67 6.29 10.23 5.40
C ASP A 67 5.05 10.71 4.61
N TYR A 68 4.14 11.45 5.26
CA TYR A 68 2.94 11.98 4.60
C TYR A 68 3.31 12.92 3.45
N GLY A 69 2.90 12.57 2.23
CA GLY A 69 3.19 13.35 1.02
C GLY A 69 4.66 13.36 0.61
N LEU A 70 5.50 12.48 1.17
CA LEU A 70 6.92 12.43 0.89
C LEU A 70 7.23 12.32 -0.61
N LEU A 71 6.60 11.38 -1.32
CA LEU A 71 6.89 11.16 -2.73
C LEU A 71 6.49 12.35 -3.61
N GLN A 72 5.40 13.04 -3.26
CA GLN A 72 5.01 14.26 -3.96
C GLN A 72 6.01 15.39 -3.73
N ARG A 73 6.60 15.51 -2.54
CA ARG A 73 7.60 16.54 -2.24
C ARG A 73 8.96 16.24 -2.89
N GLU A 74 9.42 14.99 -2.79
CA GLU A 74 10.75 14.58 -3.25
C GLU A 74 10.84 14.47 -4.77
N PHE A 75 9.76 14.04 -5.44
CA PHE A 75 9.75 13.77 -6.88
C PHE A 75 8.78 14.68 -7.65
N GLN A 76 8.58 15.91 -7.18
CA GLN A 76 7.68 16.88 -7.82
C GLN A 76 8.07 17.17 -9.28
N ASP A 77 9.37 17.17 -9.58
CA ASP A 77 9.96 17.36 -10.91
C ASP A 77 9.75 16.14 -11.82
N ARG A 78 9.50 14.96 -11.23
CA ARG A 78 9.26 13.68 -11.91
C ARG A 78 7.83 13.17 -11.71
N ALA A 79 6.87 14.06 -11.49
CA ALA A 79 5.50 13.72 -11.12
C ALA A 79 4.82 12.72 -12.08
N LEU A 80 5.06 12.84 -13.39
CA LEU A 80 4.53 11.91 -14.39
C LEU A 80 5.11 10.50 -14.22
N LEU A 81 6.43 10.38 -14.02
CA LEU A 81 7.08 9.09 -13.81
C LEU A 81 6.62 8.46 -12.50
N LEU A 82 6.54 9.27 -11.42
CA LEU A 82 6.01 8.84 -10.14
C LEU A 82 4.60 8.26 -10.28
N ASP A 83 3.69 8.95 -10.97
CA ASP A 83 2.30 8.49 -11.15
C ASP A 83 2.24 7.15 -11.90
N ARG A 84 3.07 6.99 -12.95
CA ARG A 84 3.18 5.72 -13.70
C ARG A 84 3.73 4.57 -12.86
N ILE A 85 4.71 4.81 -12.00
CA ILE A 85 5.27 3.81 -11.09
C ILE A 85 4.22 3.43 -10.03
N VAL A 86 3.54 4.42 -9.46
CA VAL A 86 2.48 4.23 -8.47
C VAL A 86 1.33 3.39 -9.03
N ASP A 87 0.88 3.64 -10.25
CA ASP A 87 -0.21 2.88 -10.86
C ASP A 87 0.15 1.40 -11.02
N ARG A 88 1.40 1.10 -11.37
CA ARG A 88 1.91 -0.29 -11.43
C ARG A 88 1.97 -0.94 -10.05
N TRP A 89 2.41 -0.18 -9.06
CA TRP A 89 2.49 -0.68 -7.70
C TRP A 89 1.10 -0.98 -7.09
N LYS A 90 0.09 -0.16 -7.42
CA LYS A 90 -1.31 -0.38 -7.00
C LYS A 90 -1.90 -1.68 -7.56
N VAL A 91 -1.54 -2.06 -8.78
CA VAL A 91 -1.98 -3.33 -9.38
C VAL A 91 -1.13 -4.52 -8.94
N GLY A 92 -0.24 -4.33 -7.97
CA GLY A 92 0.56 -5.40 -7.35
C GLY A 92 1.84 -5.76 -8.10
N GLN A 93 2.27 -4.96 -9.08
CA GLN A 93 3.57 -5.19 -9.72
C GLN A 93 4.71 -4.97 -8.73
N GLU A 94 5.58 -5.95 -8.64
CA GLU A 94 6.83 -5.85 -7.89
C GLU A 94 7.87 -4.96 -8.59
N ASN A 95 8.89 -4.53 -7.85
CA ASN A 95 9.97 -3.66 -8.34
C ASN A 95 10.61 -4.19 -9.62
N LEU A 96 10.80 -5.51 -9.76
CA LEU A 96 11.37 -6.12 -10.97
C LEU A 96 10.50 -5.89 -12.21
N HIS A 97 9.17 -6.01 -12.09
CA HIS A 97 8.25 -5.73 -13.20
C HIS A 97 8.32 -4.26 -13.62
N ILE A 98 8.45 -3.35 -12.65
CA ILE A 98 8.57 -1.91 -12.90
C ILE A 98 9.90 -1.57 -13.58
N ILE A 99 11.00 -2.20 -13.15
CA ILE A 99 12.31 -2.07 -13.77
C ILE A 99 12.28 -2.57 -15.22
N ASN A 100 11.74 -3.77 -15.46
CA ASN A 100 11.63 -4.32 -16.82
C ASN A 100 10.77 -3.41 -17.71
N TRP A 101 9.65 -2.90 -17.20
CA TRP A 101 8.84 -1.92 -17.90
C TRP A 101 9.64 -0.65 -18.26
N ALA A 102 10.43 -0.12 -17.33
CA ALA A 102 11.24 1.06 -17.59
C ALA A 102 12.28 0.82 -18.70
N LEU A 103 12.91 -0.36 -18.69
CA LEU A 103 13.86 -0.76 -19.73
C LEU A 103 13.19 -0.89 -21.10
N ASP A 104 12.04 -1.57 -21.19
CA ASP A 104 11.29 -1.74 -22.44
C ASP A 104 10.89 -0.39 -23.06
N TRP A 105 10.55 0.58 -22.21
CA TRP A 105 10.10 1.92 -22.62
C TRP A 105 11.23 2.95 -22.69
N HIS A 106 12.50 2.53 -22.51
CA HIS A 106 13.68 3.39 -22.54
C HIS A 106 13.60 4.59 -21.57
N ILE A 107 12.99 4.37 -20.40
CA ILE A 107 12.89 5.35 -19.32
C ILE A 107 14.23 5.36 -18.55
N PRO A 108 14.76 6.54 -18.15
CA PRO A 108 15.98 6.61 -17.34
C PRO A 108 15.86 5.78 -16.06
N ILE A 109 16.70 4.75 -15.93
CA ILE A 109 16.56 3.77 -14.85
C ILE A 109 16.93 4.34 -13.48
N ASP A 110 17.84 5.32 -13.44
CA ASP A 110 18.27 5.96 -12.20
C ASP A 110 17.08 6.65 -11.52
N ASP A 111 16.26 7.37 -12.28
CA ASP A 111 15.05 8.02 -11.77
C ASP A 111 14.03 7.02 -11.23
N VAL A 112 13.93 5.85 -11.87
CA VAL A 112 13.04 4.76 -11.45
C VAL A 112 13.54 4.12 -10.16
N ILE A 113 14.85 3.88 -10.05
CA ILE A 113 15.48 3.32 -8.85
C ILE A 113 15.33 4.26 -7.65
N ASP A 114 15.51 5.56 -7.85
CA ASP A 114 15.31 6.56 -6.78
C ASP A 114 13.89 6.47 -6.19
N ILE A 115 12.89 6.46 -7.07
CA ILE A 115 11.47 6.39 -6.68
C ILE A 115 11.17 5.04 -6.00
N LEU A 116 11.61 3.93 -6.58
CA LEU A 116 11.39 2.59 -6.00
C LEU A 116 12.08 2.44 -4.64
N THR A 117 13.25 3.04 -4.46
CA THR A 117 13.98 3.04 -3.18
C THR A 117 13.20 3.80 -2.11
N ALA A 118 12.67 4.98 -2.44
CA ALA A 118 11.81 5.73 -1.53
C ALA A 118 10.54 4.94 -1.17
N ILE A 119 9.94 4.23 -2.11
CA ILE A 119 8.75 3.38 -1.86
C ILE A 119 9.10 2.16 -0.99
N ASP A 120 10.18 1.43 -1.29
CA ASP A 120 10.56 0.19 -0.59
C ASP A 120 11.04 0.46 0.85
N ILE A 121 11.79 1.53 1.07
CA ILE A 121 12.19 1.96 2.43
C ILE A 121 10.95 2.21 3.29
N ASN A 122 9.92 2.86 2.74
CA ASN A 122 8.66 3.06 3.45
C ASN A 122 7.95 1.73 3.67
N GLY A 123 7.84 0.88 2.64
CA GLY A 123 7.27 -0.47 2.72
C GLY A 123 7.83 -1.29 3.89
N ARG A 124 9.16 -1.36 4.01
CA ARG A 124 9.86 -2.12 5.05
C ARG A 124 9.70 -1.51 6.44
N ARG A 125 9.78 -0.17 6.56
CA ARG A 125 9.61 0.54 7.84
C ARG A 125 8.23 0.30 8.46
N MET A 126 7.21 0.16 7.63
CA MET A 126 5.84 -0.07 8.10
C MET A 126 5.61 -1.52 8.49
N ALA A 127 6.12 -2.49 7.71
CA ALA A 127 6.08 -3.90 8.12
C ALA A 127 6.67 -4.09 9.52
N PHE A 128 7.80 -3.44 9.82
CA PHE A 128 8.41 -3.51 11.15
C PHE A 128 7.50 -3.00 12.29
N GLN A 129 6.67 -1.97 12.07
CA GLN A 129 5.79 -1.39 13.10
C GLN A 129 4.52 -2.20 13.38
N PHE A 130 4.09 -3.06 12.46
CA PHE A 130 2.88 -3.88 12.64
C PHE A 130 3.18 -5.32 13.12
N TYR A 131 4.43 -5.78 13.02
CA TYR A 131 4.87 -7.08 13.51
C TYR A 131 5.63 -7.02 14.86
N SER A 132 5.82 -5.83 15.44
CA SER A 132 6.48 -5.60 16.74
C SER A 132 5.51 -5.38 17.89
#